data_AF-Q6X1P3-F1
#
_entry.id   AF-Q6X1P3-F1
#
_cell.length_a   1.000
_cell.length_b   1.000
_cell.length_c   1.000
_cell.angle_alpha   90.00
_cell.angle_beta   90.00
_cell.angle_gamma   90.00
#
_symmetry.space_group_name_H-M   'P 1'
#
loop_
_entity.id
_entity.type
_entity.pdbx_description
1 polymer ?
#
loop_
_entity_poly.entity_id
_entity_poly.type
_entity_poly.pdbx_seq_one_letter_code
_entity_poly.pdbx_strand_id
1 'polypeptide(L)' 'WEYQVGPSVGVDAGDHIWCSRYILERITEQAGVVLSLDPKPIEGDWNGAGCHTNY' A
#
# COMPACT_ATOMS: atom_id res chain seq x y z
N TRP A 1 -6.65 -3.50 -4.88
CA TRP A 1 -6.88 -4.00 -3.51
C TRP A 1 -6.51 -2.92 -2.53
N GLU A 2 -7.06 -2.96 -1.32
CA GLU A 2 -6.76 -2.00 -0.26
C GLU A 2 -6.71 -2.72 1.08
N TYR A 3 -5.87 -2.24 1.99
CA TYR A 3 -5.85 -2.62 3.40
C TYR A 3 -5.54 -1.37 4.23
N GLN A 4 -5.97 -1.37 5.50
CA GLN A 4 -5.81 -0.23 6.40
C GLN A 4 -4.79 -0.56 7.50
N VAL A 5 -4.03 0.45 7.91
CA VAL A 5 -3.11 0.39 9.05
C VAL A 5 -3.49 1.48 10.03
N GLY A 6 -3.67 1.10 11.30
CA GLY A 6 -3.97 2.01 12.39
C GLY A 6 -5.22 1.62 13.19
N PRO A 7 -5.60 2.45 14.18
CA PRO A 7 -4.94 3.71 14.56
C PRO A 7 -3.52 3.48 15.11
N SER A 8 -2.59 4.36 14.76
CA SER A 8 -1.18 4.38 15.21
C SER A 8 -0.83 5.78 15.70
N VAL A 9 0.01 5.90 16.72
CA VAL A 9 0.32 7.19 17.35
C VAL A 9 1.61 7.78 16.78
N GLY A 10 1.52 8.97 16.21
CA GLY A 10 2.70 9.74 15.77
C GLY A 10 3.55 8.97 14.76
N VAL A 11 4.83 8.74 15.10
CA VAL A 11 5.81 8.10 14.21
C VAL A 11 5.44 6.65 13.86
N ASP A 12 4.74 5.95 14.76
CA ASP A 12 4.33 4.55 14.57
C ASP A 12 3.45 4.37 13.31
N ALA A 13 2.71 5.41 12.90
CA ALA A 13 1.89 5.36 11.68
C ALA A 13 2.77 5.16 10.43
N GLY A 14 3.91 5.84 10.36
CA GLY A 14 4.87 5.70 9.28
C GLY A 14 5.59 4.36 9.34
N ASP A 15 6.05 3.98 10.53
CA ASP A 15 6.79 2.73 10.76
C ASP A 15 5.95 1.50 10.36
N HIS A 16 4.70 1.44 10.81
CA HIS A 16 3.79 0.34 10.49
C HIS A 16 3.48 0.25 8.99
N ILE A 17 3.23 1.38 8.32
CA ILE A 17 2.93 1.39 6.87
C ILE A 17 4.12 0.95 6.02
N TRP A 18 5.34 1.33 6.40
CA TRP A 18 6.53 0.88 5.67
C TRP A 18 6.79 -0.61 5.85
N CYS A 19 6.69 -1.11 7.08
CA CYS A 19 6.79 -2.54 7.33
C CYS A 19 5.68 -3.34 6.62
N SER A 20 4.45 -2.84 6.59
CA SER A 20 3.34 -3.52 5.91
C SER A 20 3.56 -3.60 4.39
N ARG A 21 4.07 -2.54 3.77
CA ARG A 21 4.43 -2.53 2.34
C ARG A 21 5.54 -3.50 2.03
N TYR A 22 6.58 -3.54 2.87
CA TYR A 22 7.65 -4.51 2.73
C TYR A 22 7.10 -5.95 2.75
N ILE A 23 6.29 -6.30 3.75
CA ILE A 23 5.70 -7.64 3.86
C ILE A 23 4.83 -7.96 2.64
N LEU A 24 4.02 -7.01 2.17
CA LEU A 24 3.20 -7.20 0.96
C LEU A 24 4.08 -7.51 -0.26
N GLU A 25 5.15 -6.75 -0.47
CA GLU A 25 6.07 -6.98 -1.58
C GLU A 25 6.75 -8.37 -1.49
N ARG A 26 7.16 -8.79 -0.28
CA ARG A 26 7.72 -10.15 -0.07
C ARG A 26 6.73 -11.25 -0.41
N ILE A 27 5.46 -11.09 -0.06
CA ILE A 27 4.39 -12.04 -0.41
C ILE A 27 4.20 -12.08 -1.93
N THR A 28 4.15 -10.92 -2.59
CA THR A 28 3.98 -10.85 -4.05
C THR A 28 5.18 -11.46 -4.80
N GLU A 29 6.39 -11.26 -4.29
CA GLU A 29 7.59 -11.91 -4.83
C GLU A 29 7.50 -13.44 -4.73
N GLN A 30 7.10 -13.98 -3.58
CA GLN A 30 6.91 -15.43 -3.41
C GLN A 30 5.82 -15.99 -4.33
N ALA A 31 4.80 -15.20 -4.62
CA ALA A 31 3.72 -15.57 -5.54
C ALA A 31 4.08 -15.35 -7.02
N GLY A 32 5.25 -14.77 -7.33
CA GLY A 32 5.68 -14.48 -8.70
C GLY A 32 4.88 -13.37 -9.38
N VAL A 33 4.31 -12.43 -8.62
CA VAL A 33 3.53 -11.29 -9.13
C VAL A 33 4.20 -9.96 -8.78
N VAL A 34 3.97 -8.94 -9.61
CA VAL A 34 4.55 -7.60 -9.41
C VAL A 34 3.54 -6.71 -8.67
N LEU A 35 3.98 -6.09 -7.57
CA LEU A 35 3.24 -5.06 -6.85
C LEU A 35 3.50 -3.68 -7.47
N SER A 36 2.45 -2.85 -7.62
CA SER A 36 2.59 -1.44 -7.97
C SER A 36 1.87 -0.56 -6.94
N LEU A 37 2.56 0.50 -6.50
CA LEU A 37 2.00 1.59 -5.71
C LEU A 37 1.85 2.88 -6.53
N ASP A 38 1.94 2.77 -7.87
CA ASP A 38 1.67 3.88 -8.77
C ASP A 38 0.22 4.34 -8.60
N PRO A 39 -0.06 5.65 -8.50
CA PRO A 39 -1.42 6.16 -8.35
C PRO A 39 -2.32 5.86 -9.56
N LYS A 40 -1.76 5.55 -10.73
CA LYS A 40 -2.47 5.25 -11.98
C LYS A 40 -1.67 4.23 -12.81
N PRO A 41 -1.65 2.94 -12.42
CA PRO A 41 -0.84 1.93 -13.09
C PRO A 41 -1.37 1.57 -14.50
N ILE A 42 -2.64 1.86 -14.79
CA ILE A 42 -3.28 1.62 -16.08
C ILE A 42 -3.94 2.92 -16.55
N GLU A 43 -3.57 3.37 -17.76
CA GLU A 43 -4.14 4.56 -18.38
C GLU A 43 -5.62 4.37 -18.79
N GLY A 44 -6.32 5.47 -19.03
CA GLY A 44 -7.72 5.48 -19.45
C GLY A 44 -8.72 5.47 -18.30
N ASP A 45 -9.93 4.98 -18.57
CA ASP A 45 -11.08 5.01 -17.65
C ASP A 45 -11.05 3.85 -16.63
N TRP A 46 -9.95 3.79 -15.88
CA TRP A 46 -9.75 2.89 -14.76
C TRP A 46 -9.58 3.70 -13.48
N ASN A 47 -10.12 3.23 -12.35
CA ASN A 47 -9.91 3.92 -11.07
C ASN A 47 -8.41 3.97 -10.71
N GLY A 48 -7.99 5.07 -10.08
CA GLY A 48 -6.63 5.20 -9.52
C GLY A 48 -6.48 4.52 -8.15
N ALA A 49 -5.25 4.52 -7.64
CA ALA A 49 -4.92 4.08 -6.30
C ALA A 49 -4.56 5.27 -5.40
N GLY A 50 -5.07 5.27 -4.16
CA GLY A 50 -4.85 6.32 -3.18
C GLY A 50 -4.31 5.78 -1.86
N CYS A 51 -3.96 6.69 -0.95
CA CYS A 51 -3.53 6.38 0.42
C CYS A 51 -4.24 7.32 1.40
N HIS A 52 -5.56 7.14 1.54
CA HIS A 52 -6.37 7.97 2.43
C HIS A 52 -5.86 7.89 3.87
N THR A 53 -5.73 9.05 4.52
CA THR A 53 -5.22 9.16 5.89
C THR A 53 -6.30 9.78 6.77
N ASN A 54 -6.68 9.06 7.84
CA ASN A 54 -7.55 9.60 8.88
C ASN A 54 -6.69 10.28 9.96
N TYR A 55 -7.19 11.39 10.54
CA TYR A 55 -6.52 12.15 11.60
C TYR A 55 -7.55 12.59 12.66
#